data_AF-A0A427YLF3-F1
#
_entry.id   AF-A0A427YLF3-F1
#
_cell.length_a   1.000
_cell.length_b   1.000
_cell.length_c   1.000
_cell.angle_alpha   90.00
_cell.angle_beta   90.00
_cell.angle_gamma   90.00
#
_symmetry.space_group_name_H-M   'P 1'
#
loop_
_entity.id
_entity.type
_entity.pdbx_description
1 polymer ?
#
loop_
_entity_poly.entity_id
_entity_poly.type
_entity_poly.pdbx_seq_one_letter_code
_entity_poly.pdbx_strand_id
1 'polypeptide(L)'
;MVLPSSISDPSPLDPLLLVPLPAILPTSPLPSLPPLISALDSHLTTSPTTSPNNDALPIPLLTTQMRQVTRSGQVLLNAARHGAAEAREGLDRVDVELRGVEYERERVREEIALCGDYAPKYAELDLPDVDTFLHTASAEELAKLPSQDEEGYEHALTIARLEHELAEIEKREAIIAQLTRDRDALIKSKREIKMKFDAVESYLVDHTRMFNAVSTRLKEIAKLSGPQLSAAALGIVPALEQAQTTMTDEAEMSETTA
;
A
#
# COMPACT_ATOMS: atom_id res chain seq x y z
N MET A 1 21.80 -57.92 -42.74
CA MET A 1 21.51 -56.48 -42.51
C MET A 1 22.21 -55.71 -43.61
N VAL A 2 21.45 -54.98 -44.42
CA VAL A 2 22.00 -54.17 -45.51
C VAL A 2 22.57 -52.89 -44.90
N LEU A 3 23.88 -52.69 -45.04
CA LEU A 3 24.54 -51.45 -44.62
C LEU A 3 24.26 -50.37 -45.69
N PRO A 4 23.96 -49.13 -45.28
CA PRO A 4 23.73 -48.04 -46.21
C PRO A 4 24.98 -47.75 -47.05
N SER A 5 24.78 -47.47 -48.34
CA SER A 5 25.84 -47.22 -49.33
C SER A 5 26.49 -45.85 -49.23
N SER A 6 25.88 -44.91 -48.49
CA SER A 6 26.50 -43.61 -48.18
C SER A 6 26.11 -43.18 -46.76
N ILE A 7 27.09 -42.74 -45.99
CA ILE A 7 26.90 -42.06 -44.71
C ILE A 7 26.89 -40.57 -45.02
N SER A 8 25.77 -39.89 -44.79
CA SER A 8 25.68 -38.43 -44.91
C SER A 8 26.43 -37.77 -43.75
N ASP A 9 27.05 -36.62 -44.02
CA ASP A 9 27.69 -35.82 -42.97
C ASP A 9 26.67 -35.41 -41.89
N PRO A 10 27.03 -35.52 -40.61
CA PRO A 10 26.11 -35.21 -39.52
C PRO A 10 25.74 -33.72 -39.50
N SER A 11 24.46 -33.44 -39.20
CA SER A 11 23.93 -32.07 -39.11
C SER A 11 24.67 -31.27 -38.03
N PRO A 12 25.04 -30.00 -38.28
CA PRO A 12 25.74 -29.16 -37.29
C PRO A 12 24.90 -28.85 -36.03
N LEU A 13 23.61 -29.18 -36.04
CA LEU A 13 22.68 -29.02 -34.93
C LEU A 13 22.33 -30.35 -34.25
N ASP A 14 23.07 -31.43 -34.54
CA ASP A 14 22.86 -32.72 -33.88
C ASP A 14 23.23 -32.61 -32.39
N PRO A 15 22.30 -32.86 -31.45
CA PRO A 15 22.58 -32.80 -30.01
C PRO A 15 23.70 -33.75 -29.58
N LEU A 16 24.03 -34.78 -30.38
CA LEU A 16 25.18 -35.66 -30.13
C LEU A 16 26.52 -35.02 -30.49
N LEU A 17 26.55 -34.04 -31.40
CA LEU A 17 27.73 -33.24 -31.74
C LEU A 17 27.93 -32.04 -30.80
N LEU A 18 26.86 -31.61 -30.13
CA LEU A 18 26.89 -30.53 -29.15
C LEU A 18 27.35 -30.99 -27.77
N VAL A 19 27.53 -32.30 -27.55
CA VAL A 19 28.12 -32.80 -26.31
C VAL A 19 29.60 -32.44 -26.28
N PRO A 20 30.08 -31.73 -25.25
CA PRO A 20 31.49 -31.42 -25.11
C PRO A 20 32.32 -32.69 -25.19
N LEU A 21 33.29 -32.73 -26.12
CA LEU A 21 34.28 -33.79 -26.13
C LEU A 21 35.09 -33.70 -24.82
N PRO A 22 35.33 -34.82 -24.13
CA PRO A 22 36.13 -34.81 -22.92
C PRO A 22 37.53 -34.26 -23.20
N ALA A 23 38.06 -33.46 -22.26
CA ALA A 23 39.33 -32.75 -22.40
C ALA A 23 40.54 -33.68 -22.60
N ILE A 24 40.43 -34.95 -22.21
CA ILE A 24 41.49 -35.95 -22.32
C ILE A 24 40.92 -37.19 -23.00
N LEU A 25 41.07 -37.26 -24.32
CA LEU A 25 40.83 -38.49 -25.07
C LEU A 25 42.13 -39.30 -25.14
N PRO A 26 42.05 -40.65 -25.08
CA PRO A 26 43.20 -41.49 -25.37
C PRO A 26 43.68 -41.27 -26.81
N THR A 27 44.96 -41.56 -27.05
CA THR A 27 45.58 -41.34 -28.36
C THR A 27 44.80 -42.04 -29.48
N SER A 28 44.57 -41.30 -30.57
CA SER A 28 43.80 -41.85 -31.69
C SER A 28 44.53 -43.05 -32.30
N PRO A 29 43.81 -44.08 -32.77
CA PRO A 29 44.40 -45.20 -33.50
C PRO A 29 44.67 -44.89 -34.99
N LEU A 30 44.28 -43.70 -35.48
CA LEU A 30 44.48 -43.29 -36.88
C LEU A 30 45.94 -43.38 -37.38
N PRO A 31 46.97 -42.91 -36.65
CA PRO A 31 48.35 -42.96 -37.13
C PRO A 31 48.94 -44.37 -37.25
N SER A 32 48.33 -45.38 -36.60
CA SER A 32 48.80 -46.78 -36.69
C SER A 32 48.12 -47.57 -37.83
N LEU A 33 47.13 -47.00 -38.51
CA LEU A 33 46.45 -47.62 -39.66
C LEU A 33 47.29 -47.64 -40.95
N PRO A 34 47.96 -46.55 -41.39
CA PRO A 34 48.77 -46.55 -42.60
C PRO A 34 49.88 -47.62 -42.66
N PRO A 35 50.70 -47.84 -41.60
CA PRO A 35 51.72 -48.87 -41.64
C PRO A 35 51.11 -50.28 -41.69
N LEU A 36 49.98 -50.49 -40.99
CA LEU A 36 49.25 -51.75 -41.00
C LEU A 36 48.66 -52.07 -42.38
N ILE A 37 48.08 -51.07 -43.06
CA ILE A 37 47.54 -51.19 -44.41
C ILE A 37 48.67 -51.54 -45.40
N SER A 38 49.81 -50.85 -45.34
CA SER A 38 50.95 -51.17 -46.21
C SER A 38 51.51 -52.58 -45.99
N ALA A 39 51.52 -53.04 -44.74
CA ALA A 39 51.91 -54.41 -44.40
C ALA A 39 50.91 -55.44 -44.94
N LEU A 40 49.62 -55.13 -44.89
CA LEU A 40 48.55 -55.98 -45.43
C LEU A 40 48.61 -56.06 -46.97
N ASP A 41 48.84 -54.93 -47.64
CA ASP A 41 49.01 -54.86 -49.09
C ASP A 41 50.21 -55.70 -49.55
N SER A 42 51.34 -55.64 -48.82
CA SER A 42 52.52 -56.46 -49.14
C SER A 42 52.24 -57.97 -49.11
N HIS A 43 51.34 -58.42 -48.21
CA HIS A 43 50.90 -59.82 -48.16
C HIS A 43 49.94 -60.20 -49.29
N LEU A 44 49.11 -59.26 -49.74
CA LEU A 44 48.15 -59.49 -50.82
C LEU A 44 48.82 -59.49 -52.21
N THR A 45 49.91 -58.73 -52.40
CA THR A 45 50.63 -58.64 -53.68
C THR A 45 51.71 -59.71 -53.87
N THR A 46 52.10 -60.44 -52.82
CA THR A 46 53.12 -61.49 -52.90
C THR A 46 52.51 -62.76 -53.53
N SER A 47 52.61 -62.85 -54.87
CA SER A 47 52.25 -64.03 -55.67
C SER A 47 53.25 -65.19 -55.45
N PRO A 48 52.83 -66.48 -55.46
CA PRO A 48 53.63 -67.63 -55.00
C PRO A 48 54.85 -68.01 -55.86
N THR A 49 55.21 -67.23 -56.87
CA THR A 49 56.31 -67.57 -57.79
C THR A 49 57.44 -66.55 -57.69
N THR A 50 58.52 -66.96 -57.02
CA THR A 50 59.87 -66.35 -57.04
C THR A 50 60.18 -65.36 -55.92
N SER A 51 60.64 -65.86 -54.77
CA SER A 51 61.93 -65.52 -54.11
C SER A 51 61.92 -65.86 -52.60
N PRO A 52 63.05 -66.30 -52.01
CA PRO A 52 63.14 -66.76 -50.61
C PRO A 52 63.55 -65.66 -49.61
N ASN A 53 63.33 -64.38 -49.91
CA ASN A 53 63.56 -63.30 -48.94
C ASN A 53 62.22 -62.87 -48.32
N ASN A 54 61.94 -63.47 -47.16
CA ASN A 54 60.80 -63.23 -46.28
C ASN A 54 60.85 -61.83 -45.64
N ASP A 55 60.64 -60.77 -46.42
CA ASP A 55 60.45 -59.41 -45.87
C ASP A 55 58.99 -59.16 -45.43
N ALA A 56 58.09 -60.13 -45.67
CA ALA A 56 56.69 -60.06 -45.26
C ALA A 56 56.53 -60.39 -43.75
N LEU A 57 56.01 -59.43 -42.99
CA LEU A 57 55.72 -59.59 -41.54
C LEU A 57 54.87 -60.85 -41.30
N PRO A 58 55.20 -61.76 -40.38
CA PRO A 58 54.43 -62.99 -40.21
C PRO A 58 52.94 -62.69 -39.89
N ILE A 59 52.01 -63.41 -40.53
CA ILE A 59 50.55 -63.30 -40.32
C ILE A 59 50.14 -63.17 -38.83
N PRO A 60 50.69 -63.95 -37.87
CA PRO A 60 50.36 -63.75 -36.46
C PRO A 60 50.66 -62.33 -35.95
N LEU A 61 51.76 -61.71 -36.39
CA LEU A 61 52.12 -60.34 -36.01
C LEU A 61 51.17 -59.29 -36.61
N LEU A 62 50.72 -59.50 -37.85
CA LEU A 62 49.68 -58.65 -38.45
C LEU A 62 48.36 -58.74 -37.67
N THR A 63 47.96 -59.96 -37.29
CA THR A 63 46.72 -60.15 -36.50
C THR A 63 46.81 -59.57 -35.09
N THR A 64 47.99 -59.56 -34.46
CA THR A 64 48.18 -58.91 -33.16
C THR A 64 48.12 -57.39 -33.28
N GLN A 65 48.71 -56.80 -34.33
CA GLN A 65 48.60 -55.37 -34.62
C GLN A 65 47.15 -54.95 -34.92
N MET A 66 46.40 -55.72 -35.71
CA MET A 66 44.97 -55.47 -35.95
C MET A 66 44.17 -55.50 -34.63
N ARG A 67 44.41 -56.51 -33.77
CA ARG A 67 43.75 -56.58 -32.45
C ARG A 67 44.12 -55.40 -31.56
N GLN A 68 45.36 -54.93 -31.61
CA GLN A 68 45.81 -53.76 -30.86
C GLN A 68 45.08 -52.49 -31.34
N VAL A 69 45.00 -52.25 -32.65
CA VAL A 69 44.25 -51.13 -33.24
C VAL A 69 42.78 -51.19 -32.83
N THR A 70 42.13 -52.35 -32.97
CA THR A 70 40.72 -52.52 -32.56
C THR A 70 40.52 -52.26 -31.07
N ARG A 71 41.41 -52.76 -30.19
CA ARG A 71 41.34 -52.48 -28.74
C ARG A 71 41.51 -50.99 -28.45
N SER A 72 42.48 -50.32 -29.10
CA SER A 72 42.67 -48.88 -28.91
C SER A 72 41.47 -48.06 -29.40
N GLY A 73 40.83 -48.45 -30.51
CA GLY A 73 39.59 -47.82 -30.98
C GLY A 73 38.42 -48.02 -30.01
N GLN A 74 38.28 -49.21 -29.42
CA GLN A 74 37.25 -49.48 -28.40
C GLN A 74 37.50 -48.69 -27.11
N VAL A 75 38.76 -48.56 -26.68
CA VAL A 75 39.13 -47.73 -25.52
C VAL A 75 38.78 -46.27 -25.77
N LEU A 76 39.08 -45.75 -26.96
CA LEU A 76 38.71 -44.38 -27.34
C LEU A 76 37.20 -44.18 -27.37
N LEU A 77 36.45 -45.11 -27.95
CA LEU A 77 34.98 -45.04 -28.00
C LEU A 77 34.38 -45.03 -26.59
N ASN A 78 34.87 -45.89 -25.70
CA ASN A 78 34.38 -45.96 -24.32
C ASN A 78 34.73 -44.68 -23.53
N ALA A 79 35.94 -44.14 -23.72
CA ALA A 79 36.35 -42.88 -23.12
C ALA A 79 35.49 -41.71 -23.62
N ALA A 80 35.21 -41.64 -24.92
CA ALA A 80 34.34 -40.62 -25.50
C ALA A 80 32.90 -40.73 -24.97
N ARG A 81 32.35 -41.95 -24.86
CA ARG A 81 31.03 -42.19 -24.27
C ARG A 81 30.95 -41.77 -22.81
N HIS A 82 31.99 -42.06 -22.04
CA HIS A 82 32.04 -41.70 -20.63
C HIS A 82 32.11 -40.18 -20.46
N GLY A 83 33.00 -39.50 -21.18
CA GLY A 83 33.10 -38.05 -21.13
C GLY A 83 31.83 -37.34 -21.62
N ALA A 84 31.17 -37.88 -22.64
CA ALA A 84 29.88 -37.37 -23.08
C ALA A 84 28.79 -37.50 -22.00
N ALA A 85 28.80 -38.61 -21.24
CA ALA A 85 27.87 -38.81 -20.12
C ALA A 85 28.17 -37.85 -18.97
N GLU A 86 29.44 -37.64 -18.62
CA GLU A 86 29.84 -36.68 -17.58
C GLU A 86 29.47 -35.24 -17.95
N ALA A 87 29.71 -34.84 -19.21
CA ALA A 87 29.36 -33.51 -19.70
C ALA A 87 27.85 -33.28 -19.68
N ARG A 88 27.06 -34.30 -20.03
CA ARG A 88 25.60 -34.25 -19.93
C ARG A 88 25.13 -34.13 -18.48
N GLU A 89 25.72 -34.89 -17.57
CA GLU A 89 25.40 -34.77 -16.14
C GLU A 89 25.77 -33.38 -15.59
N GLY A 90 26.89 -32.82 -16.04
CA GLY A 90 27.27 -31.44 -15.73
C GLY A 90 26.24 -30.42 -16.22
N LEU A 91 25.77 -30.56 -17.46
CA LEU A 91 24.72 -29.71 -18.03
C LEU A 91 23.40 -29.82 -17.24
N ASP A 92 22.97 -31.05 -16.95
CA ASP A 92 21.73 -31.30 -16.21
C ASP A 92 21.78 -30.66 -14.80
N ARG A 93 22.95 -30.65 -14.14
CA ARG A 93 23.14 -29.96 -12.85
C ARG A 93 22.97 -28.44 -12.98
N VAL A 94 23.61 -27.84 -13.98
CA VAL A 94 23.51 -26.39 -14.23
C VAL A 94 22.09 -25.99 -14.60
N ASP A 95 21.38 -26.82 -15.37
CA ASP A 95 19.97 -26.57 -15.72
C ASP A 95 19.06 -26.56 -14.49
N VAL A 96 19.32 -27.41 -13.50
CA VAL A 96 18.58 -27.39 -12.23
C VAL A 96 18.87 -26.11 -11.45
N GLU A 97 20.13 -25.68 -11.38
CA GLU A 97 20.50 -24.41 -10.73
C GLU A 97 19.85 -23.21 -11.41
N LEU A 98 19.85 -23.19 -12.76
CA LEU A 98 19.22 -22.13 -13.55
C LEU A 98 17.73 -22.01 -13.24
N ARG A 99 17.00 -23.13 -13.19
CA ARG A 99 15.58 -23.15 -12.83
C ARG A 99 15.33 -22.60 -11.42
N GLY A 100 16.24 -22.87 -10.49
CA GLY A 100 16.20 -22.30 -9.14
C GLY A 100 16.27 -20.77 -9.16
N VAL A 101 17.24 -20.22 -9.89
CA VAL A 101 17.42 -18.77 -10.03
C VAL A 101 16.25 -18.11 -10.76
N GLU A 102 15.71 -18.76 -11.80
CA GLU A 102 14.54 -18.24 -12.52
C GLU A 102 13.31 -18.16 -11.62
N TYR A 103 13.09 -19.16 -10.77
CA TYR A 103 12.02 -19.14 -9.77
C TYR A 103 12.20 -17.99 -8.78
N GLU A 104 13.41 -17.81 -8.23
CA GLU A 104 13.69 -16.71 -7.31
C GLU A 104 13.50 -15.34 -7.97
N ARG A 105 13.96 -15.18 -9.21
CA ARG A 105 13.75 -13.96 -9.98
C ARG A 105 12.27 -13.62 -10.12
N GLU A 106 11.45 -14.61 -10.48
CA GLU A 106 10.02 -14.38 -10.66
C GLU A 106 9.33 -14.06 -9.33
N ARG A 107 9.66 -14.80 -8.27
CA ARG A 107 9.18 -14.51 -6.92
C ARG A 107 9.52 -13.08 -6.47
N VAL A 108 10.76 -12.63 -6.67
CA VAL A 108 11.18 -11.27 -6.31
C VAL A 108 10.43 -10.24 -7.15
N ARG A 109 10.17 -10.51 -8.44
CA ARG A 109 9.35 -9.63 -9.28
C ARG A 109 7.91 -9.51 -8.79
N GLU A 110 7.30 -10.64 -8.42
CA GLU A 110 5.95 -10.64 -7.83
C GLU A 110 5.92 -9.84 -6.53
N GLU A 111 6.92 -10.00 -5.66
CA GLU A 111 7.03 -9.25 -4.42
C GLU A 111 7.25 -7.74 -4.65
N ILE A 112 8.07 -7.37 -5.65
CA ILE A 112 8.24 -5.97 -6.06
C ILE A 112 6.93 -5.39 -6.60
N ALA A 113 6.17 -6.16 -7.39
CA ALA A 113 4.86 -5.71 -7.87
C ALA A 113 3.89 -5.47 -6.72
N LEU A 114 3.82 -6.40 -5.76
CA LEU A 114 3.02 -6.23 -4.54
C LEU A 114 3.45 -5.01 -3.71
N CYS A 115 4.75 -4.75 -3.62
CA CYS A 115 5.26 -3.54 -2.96
C CYS A 115 4.94 -2.26 -3.75
N GLY A 116 4.90 -2.34 -5.08
CA GLY A 116 4.54 -1.23 -5.96
C GLY A 116 3.08 -0.82 -5.86
N ASP A 117 2.19 -1.76 -5.52
CA ASP A 117 0.77 -1.51 -5.27
C ASP A 117 0.51 -0.84 -3.90
N TYR A 118 1.56 -0.51 -3.14
CA TYR A 118 1.41 0.22 -1.89
C TYR A 118 0.90 1.64 -2.14
N ALA A 119 -0.40 1.84 -1.92
CA ALA A 119 -1.00 3.16 -1.86
C ALA A 119 -0.87 3.72 -0.44
N PRO A 120 -0.12 4.82 -0.23
CA PRO A 120 -0.07 5.46 1.08
C PRO A 120 -1.42 6.06 1.44
N LYS A 121 -1.89 5.82 2.67
CA LYS A 121 -3.19 6.33 3.15
C LYS A 121 -3.32 7.85 3.06
N TYR A 122 -2.21 8.59 3.19
CA TYR A 122 -2.22 10.05 3.08
C TYR A 122 -2.58 10.55 1.69
N ALA A 123 -2.48 9.72 0.64
CA ALA A 123 -2.89 10.10 -0.72
C ALA A 123 -4.42 10.20 -0.86
N GLU A 124 -5.19 9.58 0.03
CA GLU A 124 -6.66 9.68 0.07
C GLU A 124 -7.15 10.87 0.91
N LEU A 125 -6.27 11.51 1.68
CA LEU A 125 -6.64 12.65 2.52
C LEU A 125 -6.73 13.93 1.67
N ASP A 126 -7.73 14.75 1.97
CA ASP A 126 -7.89 16.08 1.38
C ASP A 126 -6.93 17.05 2.07
N LEU A 127 -5.70 17.16 1.54
CA LEU A 127 -4.69 18.09 2.03
C LEU A 127 -4.79 19.44 1.32
N PRO A 128 -4.56 20.56 2.03
CA PRO A 128 -4.50 21.89 1.42
C PRO A 128 -3.37 21.93 0.40
N ASP A 129 -3.61 22.53 -0.77
CA ASP A 129 -2.63 22.64 -1.84
C ASP A 129 -1.30 23.25 -1.36
N VAL A 130 -0.19 22.93 -2.03
CA VAL A 130 1.16 23.34 -1.61
C VAL A 130 1.23 24.86 -1.44
N ASP A 131 0.69 25.62 -2.39
CA ASP A 131 0.69 27.08 -2.33
C ASP A 131 -0.10 27.60 -1.13
N THR A 132 -1.26 26.98 -0.85
CA THR A 132 -2.07 27.37 0.31
C THR A 132 -1.33 27.08 1.61
N PHE A 133 -0.68 25.92 1.73
CA PHE A 133 0.13 25.56 2.88
C PHE A 133 1.28 26.55 3.09
N LEU A 134 2.03 26.91 2.03
CA LEU A 134 3.15 27.86 2.16
C LEU A 134 2.71 29.25 2.63
N HIS A 135 1.45 29.64 2.36
CA HIS A 135 0.88 30.90 2.81
C HIS A 135 0.30 30.86 4.23
N THR A 136 -0.23 29.72 4.67
CA THR A 136 -0.87 29.58 5.99
C THR A 136 0.08 29.07 7.07
N ALA A 137 1.12 28.33 6.67
CA ALA A 137 2.06 27.71 7.58
C ALA A 137 2.82 28.74 8.42
N SER A 138 3.15 28.34 9.64
CA SER A 138 3.95 29.15 10.56
C SER A 138 5.42 29.19 10.12
N ALA A 139 6.12 30.28 10.47
CA ALA A 139 7.54 30.44 10.16
C ALA A 139 8.41 29.32 10.76
N GLU A 140 7.97 28.69 11.86
CA GLU A 140 8.66 27.57 12.48
C GLU A 140 8.54 26.27 11.68
N GLU A 141 7.38 26.04 11.04
CA GLU A 141 7.17 24.88 10.17
C GLU A 141 7.99 25.02 8.89
N LEU A 142 7.99 26.22 8.29
CA LEU A 142 8.78 26.51 7.09
C LEU A 142 10.29 26.39 7.32
N ALA A 143 10.77 26.72 8.52
CA ALA A 143 12.18 26.61 8.88
C ALA A 143 12.67 25.15 9.03
N LYS A 144 11.76 24.18 9.20
CA LYS A 144 12.10 22.76 9.28
C LYS A 144 12.24 22.11 7.91
N LEU A 145 11.78 22.77 6.84
CA LEU A 145 11.94 22.22 5.50
C LEU A 145 13.41 22.27 5.06
N PRO A 146 13.93 21.20 4.45
CA PRO A 146 15.23 21.20 3.81
C PRO A 146 15.23 22.15 2.60
N SER A 147 16.41 22.40 2.02
CA SER A 147 16.49 23.23 0.81
C SER A 147 15.77 22.55 -0.37
N GLN A 148 15.23 23.36 -1.29
CA GLN A 148 14.46 22.84 -2.45
C GLN A 148 15.27 21.91 -3.37
N ASP A 149 16.59 22.05 -3.37
CA ASP A 149 17.49 21.27 -4.23
C ASP A 149 17.90 19.92 -3.61
N GLU A 150 17.50 19.62 -2.37
CA GLU A 150 17.86 18.37 -1.69
C GLU A 150 16.97 17.19 -2.10
N GLU A 151 17.60 16.02 -2.31
CA GLU A 151 16.92 14.74 -2.47
C GLU A 151 16.12 14.41 -1.20
N GLY A 152 14.81 14.64 -1.25
CA GLY A 152 13.90 14.44 -0.11
C GLY A 152 13.03 15.64 0.23
N TYR A 153 13.21 16.80 -0.44
CA TYR A 153 12.38 17.99 -0.22
C TYR A 153 10.88 17.70 -0.35
N GLU A 154 10.45 17.01 -1.41
CA GLU A 154 9.05 16.63 -1.62
C GLU A 154 8.48 15.77 -0.47
N HIS A 155 9.29 14.85 0.06
CA HIS A 155 8.87 14.01 1.17
C HIS A 155 8.79 14.81 2.48
N ALA A 156 9.76 15.69 2.72
CA ALA A 156 9.74 16.58 3.87
C ALA A 156 8.56 17.57 3.81
N LEU A 157 8.24 18.09 2.63
CA LEU A 157 7.11 18.98 2.38
C LEU A 157 5.77 18.27 2.65
N THR A 158 5.61 17.04 2.18
CA THR A 158 4.38 16.26 2.45
C THR A 158 4.21 15.95 3.94
N ILE A 159 5.29 15.63 4.66
CA ILE A 159 5.26 15.44 6.12
C ILE A 159 4.87 16.75 6.81
N ALA A 160 5.50 17.88 6.45
CA ALA A 160 5.19 19.17 7.05
C ALA A 160 3.73 19.59 6.81
N ARG A 161 3.18 19.31 5.63
CA ARG A 161 1.75 19.51 5.32
C ARG A 161 0.83 18.68 6.21
N LEU A 162 1.18 17.41 6.45
CA LEU A 162 0.42 16.52 7.35
C LEU A 162 0.47 16.98 8.80
N GLU A 163 1.63 17.43 9.28
CA GLU A 163 1.80 17.94 10.64
C GLU A 163 0.98 19.22 10.87
N HIS A 164 0.98 20.13 9.88
CA HIS A 164 0.17 21.34 9.93
C HIS A 164 -1.32 21.05 10.00
N GLU A 165 -1.83 20.15 9.14
CA GLU A 165 -3.24 19.74 9.17
C GLU A 165 -3.62 19.08 10.49
N LEU A 166 -2.74 18.23 11.04
CA LEU A 166 -2.96 17.65 12.37
C LEU A 166 -3.11 18.76 13.42
N ALA A 167 -2.19 19.73 13.45
CA ALA A 167 -2.24 20.83 14.40
C ALA A 167 -3.50 21.70 14.22
N GLU A 168 -3.98 21.89 12.99
CA GLU A 168 -5.25 22.56 12.72
C GLU A 168 -6.47 21.77 13.23
N ILE A 169 -6.49 20.46 13.00
CA ILE A 169 -7.56 19.58 13.49
C ILE A 169 -7.60 19.63 15.02
N GLU A 170 -6.46 19.51 15.70
CA GLU A 170 -6.39 19.60 17.16
C GLU A 170 -6.91 20.95 17.70
N LYS A 171 -6.56 22.06 17.03
CA LYS A 171 -7.11 23.39 17.38
C LYS A 171 -8.63 23.43 17.22
N ARG A 172 -9.16 22.92 16.10
CA ARG A 172 -10.60 22.88 15.83
C ARG A 172 -11.33 21.99 16.84
N GLU A 173 -10.77 20.83 17.17
CA GLU A 173 -11.32 19.93 18.19
C GLU A 173 -11.33 20.57 19.58
N ALA A 174 -10.28 21.29 19.96
CA ALA A 174 -10.23 22.03 21.22
C ALA A 174 -11.34 23.11 21.30
N ILE A 175 -11.57 23.84 20.20
CA ILE A 175 -12.64 24.83 20.10
C ILE A 175 -14.01 24.17 20.21
N ILE A 176 -14.24 23.06 19.49
CA ILE A 176 -15.49 22.29 19.56
C ILE A 176 -15.73 21.81 21.00
N ALA A 177 -14.71 21.30 21.67
CA ALA A 177 -14.81 20.86 23.06
C ALA A 177 -15.16 22.03 23.99
N GLN A 178 -14.58 23.21 23.79
CA GLN A 178 -14.92 24.40 24.57
C GLN A 178 -16.36 24.88 24.32
N LEU A 179 -16.76 25.02 23.06
CA LEU A 179 -18.13 25.42 22.69
C LEU A 179 -19.17 24.42 23.21
N THR A 180 -18.84 23.13 23.22
CA THR A 180 -19.69 22.07 23.77
C THR A 180 -19.88 22.26 25.28
N ARG A 181 -18.80 22.57 26.02
CA ARG A 181 -18.88 22.87 27.47
C ARG A 181 -19.70 24.12 27.74
N ASP A 182 -19.49 25.19 26.97
CA ASP A 182 -20.19 26.46 27.14
C ASP A 182 -21.69 26.31 26.83
N ARG A 183 -22.03 25.58 25.75
CA ARG A 183 -23.42 25.21 25.44
C ARG A 183 -24.06 24.45 26.60
N ASP A 184 -23.37 23.47 27.17
CA ASP A 184 -23.92 22.68 28.28
C ASP A 184 -24.10 23.51 29.56
N ALA A 185 -23.19 24.46 29.81
CA ALA A 185 -23.31 25.42 30.89
C ALA A 185 -24.53 26.35 30.69
N LEU A 186 -24.73 26.86 29.47
CA LEU A 186 -25.90 27.69 29.13
C LEU A 186 -27.22 26.91 29.21
N ILE A 187 -27.24 25.64 28.80
CA ILE A 187 -28.43 24.79 28.96
C ILE A 187 -28.76 24.60 30.44
N LYS A 188 -27.75 24.39 31.29
CA LYS A 188 -27.95 24.26 32.75
C LYS A 188 -28.46 25.57 33.36
N SER A 189 -27.87 26.72 33.04
CA SER A 189 -28.33 28.01 33.54
C SER A 189 -29.75 28.34 33.06
N LYS A 190 -30.08 28.06 31.79
CA LYS A 190 -31.44 28.21 31.26
C LYS A 190 -32.45 27.33 32.02
N ARG A 191 -32.10 26.08 32.33
CA ARG A 191 -32.96 25.19 33.13
C ARG A 191 -33.16 25.74 34.55
N GLU A 192 -32.11 26.24 35.19
CA GLU A 192 -32.20 26.82 36.53
C GLU A 192 -33.05 28.09 36.56
N ILE A 193 -32.87 29.00 35.59
CA ILE A 193 -33.70 30.21 35.46
C ILE A 193 -35.16 29.82 35.24
N LYS A 194 -35.42 28.82 34.39
CA LYS A 194 -36.78 28.31 34.18
C LYS A 194 -37.40 27.79 35.49
N MET A 195 -36.67 26.98 36.26
CA MET A 195 -37.15 26.50 37.56
C MET A 195 -37.45 27.63 38.54
N LYS A 196 -36.59 28.65 38.61
CA LYS A 196 -36.83 29.84 39.45
C LYS A 196 -38.03 30.64 38.98
N PHE A 197 -38.19 30.80 37.67
CA PHE A 197 -39.33 31.48 37.07
C PHE A 197 -40.64 30.74 37.38
N ASP A 198 -40.69 29.43 37.16
CA ASP A 198 -41.84 28.59 37.48
C ASP A 198 -42.21 28.68 38.98
N ALA A 199 -41.20 28.78 39.88
CA ALA A 199 -41.42 29.01 41.30
C ALA A 199 -42.03 30.40 41.59
N VAL A 200 -41.50 31.47 40.98
CA VAL A 200 -42.06 32.83 41.12
C VAL A 200 -43.50 32.89 40.60
N GLU A 201 -43.81 32.21 39.49
CA GLU A 201 -45.17 32.10 38.96
C GLU A 201 -46.11 31.44 39.97
N SER A 202 -45.67 30.38 40.65
CA SER A 202 -46.45 29.74 41.72
C SER A 202 -46.73 30.69 42.90
N TYR A 203 -45.73 31.46 43.34
CA TYR A 203 -45.90 32.46 44.39
C TYR A 203 -46.87 33.58 43.98
N LEU A 204 -46.82 34.03 42.72
CA LEU A 204 -47.75 35.03 42.18
C LEU A 204 -49.20 34.53 42.19
N VAL A 205 -49.42 33.27 41.82
CA VAL A 205 -50.75 32.64 41.88
C VAL A 205 -51.27 32.61 43.32
N ASP A 206 -50.43 32.23 44.28
CA ASP A 206 -50.81 32.18 45.70
C ASP A 206 -51.07 33.58 46.28
N HIS A 207 -50.25 34.57 45.94
CA HIS A 207 -50.50 35.97 46.30
C HIS A 207 -51.81 36.49 45.70
N THR A 208 -52.13 36.14 44.45
CA THR A 208 -53.39 36.53 43.81
C THR A 208 -54.59 35.89 44.54
N ARG A 209 -54.48 34.62 44.94
CA ARG A 209 -55.50 33.95 45.76
C ARG A 209 -55.68 34.62 47.12
N MET A 210 -54.59 34.92 47.82
CA MET A 210 -54.61 35.62 49.10
C MET A 210 -55.22 37.02 48.97
N PHE A 211 -54.83 37.79 47.95
CA PHE A 211 -55.38 39.12 47.68
C PHE A 211 -56.88 39.04 47.41
N ASN A 212 -57.33 38.09 46.60
CA ASN A 212 -58.76 37.86 46.37
C ASN A 212 -59.50 37.51 47.67
N ALA A 213 -58.91 36.68 48.54
CA ALA A 213 -59.50 36.33 49.84
C ALA A 213 -59.54 37.51 50.83
N VAL A 214 -58.52 38.39 50.83
CA VAL A 214 -58.54 39.62 51.64
C VAL A 214 -59.54 40.62 51.07
N SER A 215 -59.60 40.77 49.74
CA SER A 215 -60.57 41.61 49.05
C SER A 215 -62.00 41.19 49.34
N THR A 216 -62.30 39.89 49.34
CA THR A 216 -63.64 39.40 49.74
C THR A 216 -63.94 39.71 51.20
N ARG A 217 -63.00 39.49 52.13
CA ARG A 217 -63.18 39.86 53.55
C ARG A 217 -63.35 41.37 53.75
N LEU A 218 -62.59 42.20 53.04
CA LEU A 218 -62.75 43.66 53.06
C LEU A 218 -64.14 44.07 52.52
N LYS A 219 -64.63 43.43 51.46
CA LYS A 219 -65.99 43.64 50.95
C LYS A 219 -67.05 43.21 51.97
N GLU A 220 -66.83 42.15 52.73
CA GLU A 220 -67.73 41.73 53.82
C GLU A 220 -67.71 42.71 54.99
N ILE A 221 -66.55 43.19 55.41
CA ILE A 221 -66.41 44.22 56.46
C ILE A 221 -67.04 45.54 55.99
N ALA A 222 -66.85 45.95 54.74
CA ALA A 222 -67.48 47.14 54.17
C ALA A 222 -69.01 47.01 54.09
N LYS A 223 -69.55 45.79 53.90
CA LYS A 223 -70.99 45.54 53.99
C LYS A 223 -71.53 45.58 55.42
N LEU A 224 -70.69 45.33 56.42
CA LEU A 224 -71.02 45.48 57.85
C LEU A 224 -70.78 46.91 58.36
N SER A 225 -70.02 47.72 57.63
CA SER A 225 -69.68 49.12 57.92
C SER A 225 -70.33 50.07 56.91
N GLY A 226 -71.65 50.18 56.98
CA GLY A 226 -72.48 51.17 56.27
C GLY A 226 -73.92 51.14 56.82
N PRO A 227 -74.59 52.29 56.99
CA PRO A 227 -74.91 52.85 58.31
C PRO A 227 -76.35 52.65 58.81
N GLN A 228 -76.49 52.38 60.12
CA GLN A 228 -77.59 52.86 60.95
C GLN A 228 -77.12 54.11 61.71
N LEU A 229 -77.39 55.29 61.14
CA LEU A 229 -77.69 56.53 61.87
C LEU A 229 -78.24 57.53 60.86
N SER A 230 -79.42 58.01 61.20
CA SER A 230 -80.37 58.73 60.36
C SER A 230 -79.82 60.02 59.78
N ALA A 231 -80.28 60.27 58.55
CA ALA A 231 -80.32 61.56 57.89
C ALA A 231 -80.85 62.70 58.79
N ALA A 232 -80.09 63.79 58.88
CA ALA A 232 -80.61 65.16 58.83
C ALA A 232 -79.46 66.18 58.74
N ALA A 233 -79.73 67.23 57.96
CA ALA A 233 -79.10 68.56 57.99
C ALA A 233 -77.87 68.83 57.09
N LEU A 234 -78.20 69.50 55.98
CA LEU A 234 -77.63 70.78 55.51
C LEU A 234 -76.21 70.81 54.92
N GLY A 235 -76.19 70.88 53.59
CA GLY A 235 -75.70 72.06 52.84
C GLY A 235 -74.18 72.27 52.74
N ILE A 236 -73.67 72.26 51.51
CA ILE A 236 -72.92 73.36 50.85
C ILE A 236 -72.33 72.86 49.50
N VAL A 237 -72.83 73.48 48.43
CA VAL A 237 -72.28 73.93 47.11
C VAL A 237 -71.09 73.19 46.44
N PRO A 238 -71.13 72.97 45.09
CA PRO A 238 -70.14 72.20 44.32
C PRO A 238 -69.07 73.05 43.61
N ALA A 239 -67.93 72.45 43.24
CA ALA A 239 -67.07 72.96 42.15
C ALA A 239 -66.03 71.93 41.66
N LEU A 240 -65.74 72.02 40.36
CA LEU A 240 -64.66 71.43 39.54
C LEU A 240 -64.86 69.96 39.10
N GLU A 241 -65.26 69.63 37.86
CA GLU A 241 -64.81 70.05 36.51
C GLU A 241 -63.54 69.30 36.03
N GLN A 242 -63.78 68.36 35.09
CA GLN A 242 -62.93 67.88 33.97
C GLN A 242 -61.56 67.23 34.35
N ALA A 243 -61.07 66.17 33.71
CA ALA A 243 -61.21 65.74 32.33
C ALA A 243 -61.02 64.22 32.17
N GLN A 244 -61.79 63.65 31.24
CA GLN A 244 -61.44 62.44 30.49
C GLN A 244 -60.37 62.77 29.43
N THR A 245 -60.07 61.76 28.59
CA THR A 245 -59.39 61.80 27.28
C THR A 245 -57.86 61.72 27.40
N THR A 246 -57.11 60.82 26.74
CA THR A 246 -57.33 59.71 25.79
C THR A 246 -55.92 59.17 25.43
N MET A 247 -55.85 57.98 24.81
CA MET A 247 -55.05 57.59 23.62
C MET A 247 -53.66 58.25 23.42
N THR A 248 -52.57 57.58 23.02
CA THR A 248 -52.32 56.55 21.98
C THR A 248 -50.79 56.34 22.04
N ASP A 249 -50.26 55.12 21.94
CA ASP A 249 -49.81 54.49 20.69
C ASP A 249 -48.53 55.11 20.10
N GLU A 250 -47.47 54.30 19.99
CA GLU A 250 -46.36 54.30 19.02
C GLU A 250 -45.38 53.19 19.48
N ALA A 251 -45.36 52.02 18.83
CA ALA A 251 -44.69 51.71 17.55
C ALA A 251 -43.16 51.89 17.66
N GLU A 252 -42.42 50.79 17.76
CA GLU A 252 -41.66 50.21 16.63
C GLU A 252 -40.56 51.13 16.08
N MET A 253 -39.31 50.77 16.39
CA MET A 253 -38.15 50.90 15.49
C MET A 253 -37.24 49.70 15.81
N SER A 254 -37.26 48.67 14.96
CA SER A 254 -36.32 48.47 13.84
C SER A 254 -34.90 48.20 14.34
N GLU A 255 -34.47 46.94 14.32
CA GLU A 255 -33.78 46.32 13.18
C GLU A 255 -32.33 46.81 12.97
N THR A 256 -31.42 45.87 13.16
CA THR A 256 -30.46 45.43 12.14
C THR A 256 -29.39 46.41 11.66
N THR A 257 -28.13 46.11 11.99
CA THR A 257 -26.98 46.12 11.05
C THR A 257 -25.78 45.54 11.83
N ALA A 258 -25.27 44.38 11.40
CA ALA A 258 -24.18 44.19 10.44
C ALA A 258 -22.81 44.29 11.12
#